data_AF-A0A2N2PYV9-F1
#
_entry.id   AF-A0A2N2PYV9-F1
#
_cell.length_a   1.000
_cell.length_b   1.000
_cell.length_c   1.000
_cell.angle_alpha   90.00
_cell.angle_beta   90.00
_cell.angle_gamma   90.00
#
_symmetry.space_group_name_H-M   'P 1'
#
loop_
_entity.id
_entity.type
_entity.pdbx_description
1 polymer ?
#
loop_
_entity_poly.entity_id
_entity_poly.type
_entity_poly.pdbx_seq_one_letter_code
_entity_poly.pdbx_strand_id
1 'polypeptide(L)' 'MKNNFTPAEYLAMEEVADYKSEYYAGEIFAMTGGSADHSTVAVNLTSEMQRLLASRPCQYHFNASGRRRSGRLSSLP' A
#
# COMPACT_ATOMS: atom_id res chain seq x y z
N MET A 1 11.66 6.15 -24.56
CA MET A 1 12.34 7.09 -23.63
C MET A 1 12.21 6.47 -22.24
N LYS A 2 13.30 6.09 -21.57
CA LYS A 2 13.24 5.61 -20.18
C LYS A 2 13.33 6.82 -19.27
N ASN A 3 12.26 7.11 -18.51
CA ASN A 3 12.31 8.15 -17.49
C ASN A 3 12.95 7.53 -16.26
N ASN A 4 14.17 7.96 -15.92
CA ASN A 4 14.85 7.55 -14.71
C ASN A 4 14.45 8.51 -13.57
N PHE A 5 13.45 8.12 -12.79
CA PHE A 5 13.05 8.86 -11.61
C PHE A 5 14.00 8.58 -10.44
N THR A 6 14.32 9.62 -9.67
CA THR A 6 14.94 9.42 -8.36
C THR A 6 13.87 9.01 -7.32
N PRO A 7 14.26 8.31 -6.24
CA PRO A 7 13.31 7.98 -5.18
C PRO A 7 12.61 9.21 -4.57
N ALA A 8 13.31 10.35 -4.49
CA ALA A 8 12.76 11.59 -3.95
C ALA A 8 11.67 12.18 -4.86
N GLU A 9 11.89 12.19 -6.17
CA GLU A 9 10.89 12.63 -7.15
C GLU A 9 9.66 11.71 -7.15
N TYR A 10 9.87 10.40 -7.06
CA TYR A 10 8.78 9.44 -6.93
C TYR A 10 7.93 9.72 -5.69
N LEU A 11 8.55 9.92 -4.53
CA LEU A 11 7.82 10.20 -3.29
C LEU A 11 7.02 11.51 -3.35
N ALA A 12 7.58 12.56 -3.97
CA ALA A 12 6.87 13.83 -4.16
C ALA A 12 5.66 13.67 -5.09
N MET A 13 5.77 12.85 -6.13
CA MET A 13 4.63 12.53 -7.01
C MET A 13 3.57 11.67 -6.31
N GLU A 14 3.99 10.65 -5.56
CA GLU A 14 3.07 9.78 -4.80
C GLU A 14 2.30 10.52 -3.69
N GLU A 15 2.86 11.60 -3.14
CA GLU A 15 2.17 12.38 -2.10
C GLU A 15 0.85 12.96 -2.62
N VAL A 16 0.87 13.49 -3.84
CA VAL A 16 -0.24 14.17 -4.52
C VAL A 16 -1.03 13.27 -5.48
N ALA A 17 -0.57 12.05 -5.76
CA ALA A 17 -1.21 11.15 -6.70
C ALA A 17 -2.58 10.62 -6.19
N ASP A 18 -3.55 10.54 -7.09
CA ASP A 18 -4.87 9.96 -6.83
C ASP A 18 -4.87 8.43 -6.85
N TYR A 19 -3.92 7.83 -7.57
CA TYR A 19 -3.69 6.40 -7.65
C TYR A 19 -2.29 6.09 -7.17
N LYS A 20 -2.06 4.82 -6.84
CA LYS A 20 -0.76 4.35 -6.37
C LYS A 20 0.07 3.77 -7.48
N SER A 21 1.36 3.99 -7.37
CA SER A 21 2.35 3.39 -8.25
C SER A 21 3.38 2.64 -7.41
N GLU A 22 4.23 1.88 -8.07
CA GLU A 22 5.37 1.20 -7.47
C GLU A 22 6.64 1.67 -8.18
N TYR A 23 7.63 2.08 -7.40
CA TYR A 23 8.94 2.47 -7.91
C TYR A 23 9.90 1.29 -7.89
N TYR A 24 10.50 1.00 -9.04
CA TYR A 24 11.53 -0.02 -9.15
C TYR A 24 12.63 0.42 -10.13
N ALA A 25 13.86 0.51 -9.63
CA ALA A 25 15.07 0.79 -10.42
C ALA A 25 15.01 2.04 -11.32
N GLY A 26 14.31 3.10 -10.89
CA GLY A 26 14.14 4.32 -11.69
C GLY A 26 12.84 4.38 -12.47
N GLU A 27 12.08 3.29 -12.53
CA GLU A 27 10.83 3.18 -13.26
C GLU A 27 9.63 3.19 -12.31
N ILE A 28 8.51 3.75 -12.78
CA ILE A 28 7.27 3.83 -12.02
C ILE A 28 6.23 2.96 -12.73
N PHE A 29 5.68 1.99 -11.99
CA PHE A 29 4.69 1.04 -12.47
C PHE A 29 3.34 1.37 -11.85
N ALA A 30 2.27 1.40 -12.64
CA ALA A 30 0.93 1.56 -12.09
C ALA A 30 0.61 0.35 -11.19
N MET A 31 0.27 0.62 -9.93
CA MET A 31 -0.11 -0.45 -9.02
C MET A 31 -1.55 -0.89 -9.36
N THR A 32 -1.79 -2.19 -9.47
CA THR A 32 -3.15 -2.69 -9.63
C THR A 32 -3.96 -2.36 -8.38
N GLY A 33 -5.05 -1.62 -8.54
CA GLY A 33 -5.95 -1.32 -7.42
C GLY A 33 -6.46 -2.60 -6.76
N GLY A 34 -6.66 -2.57 -5.44
CA GLY A 34 -7.23 -3.70 -4.70
C GLY A 34 -8.75 -3.63 -4.66
N SER A 35 -9.43 -4.74 -4.94
CA SER A 35 -10.87 -4.87 -4.65
C SER A 35 -11.11 -5.11 -3.14
N ALA A 36 -12.35 -4.94 -2.68
CA ALA A 36 -12.73 -5.28 -1.31
C ALA A 36 -12.49 -6.78 -1.00
N ASP A 37 -12.76 -7.66 -1.97
CA ASP A 37 -12.50 -9.10 -1.84
C ASP A 37 -11.00 -9.38 -1.71
N HIS A 38 -10.18 -8.74 -2.55
CA HIS A 38 -8.72 -8.84 -2.45
C HIS A 38 -8.23 -8.38 -1.07
N SER A 39 -8.79 -7.29 -0.55
CA SER A 39 -8.46 -6.77 0.78
C SER A 39 -8.84 -7.75 1.89
N THR A 40 -9.99 -8.41 1.77
CA THR A 40 -10.44 -9.41 2.74
C THR A 40 -9.49 -10.61 2.79
N VAL A 41 -9.13 -11.17 1.63
CA VAL A 41 -8.17 -12.28 1.54
C VAL A 41 -6.82 -11.89 2.13
N ALA A 42 -6.34 -10.70 1.78
CA ALA A 42 -5.08 -10.17 2.29
C ALA A 42 -5.06 -10.00 3.83
N VAL A 43 -6.14 -9.50 4.42
CA VAL A 43 -6.26 -9.34 5.87
C VAL A 43 -6.31 -10.68 6.59
N ASN A 44 -7.07 -11.64 6.05
CA ASN A 44 -7.13 -12.99 6.62
C ASN A 44 -5.74 -13.63 6.62
N LEU A 45 -5.04 -13.64 5.48
CA LEU A 45 -3.68 -14.16 5.38
C LEU A 45 -2.73 -13.47 6.36
N THR A 46 -2.79 -12.15 6.44
CA THR A 46 -1.96 -11.35 7.34
C THR A 46 -2.16 -11.73 8.80
N SER A 47 -3.41 -11.93 9.21
CA SER A 47 -3.76 -12.29 10.59
C SER A 47 -3.22 -13.68 10.95
N GLU A 48 -3.36 -14.64 10.04
CA GLU A 48 -2.83 -16.00 10.22
C GLU A 48 -1.30 -16.01 10.32
N MET A 49 -0.61 -15.30 9.43
CA MET A 49 0.86 -15.23 9.44
C MET A 49 1.40 -14.56 10.70
N GLN A 50 0.77 -13.47 11.15
CA GLN A 50 1.13 -12.83 12.41
C GLN A 50 1.00 -13.78 13.59
N ARG A 51 -0.10 -14.55 13.66
CA ARG A 51 -0.30 -15.54 14.73
C ARG A 51 0.77 -16.62 14.71
N LEU A 52 1.09 -17.17 13.53
CA LEU A 52 2.09 -18.23 13.39
C LEU A 52 3.51 -17.79 13.76
N LEU A 53 3.82 -16.51 13.52
CA LEU A 53 5.16 -15.97 13.76
C LEU A 53 5.30 -15.27 15.13
N ALA A 54 4.22 -15.13 15.90
CA ALA A 54 4.22 -14.42 17.18
C ALA A 54 5.20 -14.98 18.23
N SER A 55 5.50 -16.29 18.18
CA SER A 55 6.45 -16.95 19.10
C SER A 55 7.86 -17.10 18.51
N ARG A 56 8.12 -16.51 17.34
CA ARG A 56 9.38 -16.64 16.59
C ARG A 56 10.12 -15.30 16.55
N PRO A 57 11.44 -15.29 16.34
CA PRO A 57 12.22 -14.06 16.24
C PRO A 57 12.01 -13.29 14.93
N CYS A 58 11.01 -13.67 14.11
CA CYS A 58 10.71 -13.05 12.83
C CYS A 58 9.36 -12.33 12.87
N GLN A 59 9.31 -11.15 12.23
CA GLN A 59 8.10 -10.33 12.15
C GLN A 59 7.49 -10.45 10.76
N TYR A 60 6.17 -10.70 10.70
CA TYR A 60 5.43 -10.63 9.45
C TYR A 60 5.18 -9.18 9.05
N HIS A 61 5.52 -8.84 7.81
CA HIS A 61 5.19 -7.55 7.22
C HIS A 61 4.33 -7.78 5.98
N PHE A 62 3.19 -7.11 5.94
CA PHE A 62 2.35 -7.03 4.75
C PHE A 62 2.35 -5.61 4.23
N ASN A 63 2.74 -5.45 2.97
CA ASN A 63 2.67 -4.18 2.27
C ASN A 63 1.29 -4.03 1.62
N ALA A 64 0.28 -3.69 2.42
CA ALA A 64 -0.97 -3.18 1.88
C ALA A 64 -0.88 -1.67 1.71
N SER A 65 -0.89 -1.24 0.47
CA SER A 65 -0.93 0.17 0.14
C SER A 65 -2.38 0.69 0.16
N GLY A 66 -3.14 0.55 1.25
CA GLY A 66 -4.47 1.14 1.40
C GLY A 66 -4.41 2.57 1.98
N ARG A 67 -4.72 3.62 1.21
CA ARG A 67 -4.93 4.98 1.78
C ARG A 67 -6.40 5.09 2.18
N ARG A 68 -6.74 4.89 3.46
CA ARG A 68 -8.05 5.35 3.96
C ARG A 68 -8.01 6.87 4.01
N ARG A 69 -8.73 7.56 3.11
CA ARG A 69 -9.06 8.97 3.34
C ARG A 69 -9.90 9.01 4.62
N SER A 70 -9.29 9.46 5.71
CA SER A 70 -9.99 9.86 6.93
C SER A 70 -10.82 11.11 6.58
N GLY A 71 -11.97 10.91 5.94
CA GLY A 71 -13.02 11.91 5.95
C GLY A 71 -13.56 11.96 7.37
N ARG A 72 -13.30 13.07 8.07
CA ARG A 72 -14.05 13.40 9.29
C ARG A 72 -15.52 13.30 8.90
N LEU A 73 -16.28 12.38 9.51
CA LEU A 73 -17.74 12.40 9.46
C LEU A 73 -18.16 13.74 10.11
N SER A 74 -18.24 14.80 9.33
CA SER A 74 -19.04 15.95 9.69
C SER A 74 -20.47 15.45 9.67
N SER A 75 -21.04 15.34 10.86
CA SER A 75 -22.46 15.13 11.13
C SER A 75 -23.30 15.81 10.06
N LEU A 76 -23.99 15.00 9.25
CA LEU A 76 -25.13 15.47 8.47
C LEU A 76 -26.29 15.78 9.46
N PRO A 77 -27.11 16.80 9.17
CA PRO A 77 -28.18 17.26 10.05
C PRO A 77 -29.26 16.20 10.28
#